data_AF-A0A141RAV0-F1
#
_entry.id   AF-A0A141RAV0-F1
#
_cell.length_a   1.000
_cell.length_b   1.000
_cell.length_c   1.000
_cell.angle_alpha   90.00
_cell.angle_beta   90.00
_cell.angle_gamma   90.00
#
_symmetry.space_group_name_H-M   'P 1'
#
loop_
_entity.id
_entity.type
_entity.pdbx_description
1 polymer ?
#
loop_
_entity_poly.entity_id
_entity_poly.type
_entity_poly.pdbx_seq_one_letter_code
_entity_poly.pdbx_strand_id
1 'polypeptide(L)'
;LGARYTNWRVDTLTYSMEKNHTTPYAGLVFDINDNWSTYASYTSIFQPQNDRDSSGKYLTPITGNNYELGLKSDWMNSRLTTTLAIFRIEQDNVAQSTGTPIPGSNGETAYKAVDGTVSKGVEFELNG
;
A
#
# COMPACT_ATOMS: atom_id res chain seq x y z
N LEU A 1 -13.36 10.08 -5.81
CA LEU A 1 -12.04 9.93 -6.49
C LEU A 1 -11.11 10.99 -5.97
N GLY A 2 -9.87 10.64 -5.65
CA GLY A 2 -8.86 11.57 -5.16
C GLY A 2 -7.46 11.08 -5.49
N ALA A 3 -6.47 11.96 -5.37
CA ALA A 3 -5.07 11.60 -5.48
C ALA A 3 -4.26 12.48 -4.51
N ARG A 4 -3.22 11.90 -3.92
CA ARG A 4 -2.30 12.59 -3.03
C ARG A 4 -0.91 12.59 -3.64
N TYR A 5 -0.44 13.77 -4.05
CA TYR A 5 0.97 13.96 -4.38
C TYR A 5 1.78 14.12 -3.08
N THR A 6 2.90 13.41 -2.96
CA THR A 6 3.80 13.49 -1.81
C THR A 6 5.23 13.64 -2.30
N ASN A 7 5.90 14.69 -1.85
CA ASN A 7 7.36 14.81 -1.87
C ASN A 7 7.85 14.38 -0.48
N TRP A 8 8.66 13.31 -0.45
CA TRP A 8 9.22 12.77 0.77
C TRP A 8 10.74 12.88 0.72
N ARG A 9 11.33 13.41 1.80
CA ARG A 9 12.78 13.59 1.92
C ARG A 9 13.25 13.10 3.28
N VAL A 10 14.36 12.38 3.29
CA VAL A 10 15.09 11.98 4.50
C VAL A 10 16.54 12.41 4.36
N ASP A 11 17.05 13.04 5.41
CA ASP A 11 18.46 13.40 5.54
C ASP A 11 19.01 12.73 6.80
N THR A 12 19.92 11.77 6.61
CA THR A 12 20.61 11.02 7.67
C THR A 12 22.09 11.37 7.66
N LEU A 13 22.82 11.02 8.73
CA LEU A 13 24.28 11.21 8.80
C LEU A 13 25.05 10.54 7.66
N THR A 14 24.51 9.45 7.10
CA THR A 14 25.18 8.60 6.10
C THR A 14 24.57 8.71 4.71
N TYR A 15 23.38 9.29 4.55
CA TYR A 15 22.73 9.42 3.24
C TYR A 15 21.57 10.43 3.25
N SER A 16 21.26 10.98 2.08
CA SER A 16 20.06 11.77 1.80
C SER A 16 19.28 11.12 0.67
N MET A 17 17.95 11.06 0.79
CA MET A 17 17.06 10.52 -0.24
C MET A 17 15.83 11.40 -0.38
N GLU A 18 15.47 11.72 -1.62
CA GLU A 18 14.23 12.37 -1.99
C GLU A 18 13.43 11.49 -2.96
N LYS A 19 12.13 11.34 -2.71
CA LYS A 19 11.21 10.57 -3.56
C LYS A 19 9.90 11.34 -3.73
N ASN A 20 9.45 11.39 -4.98
CA ASN A 20 8.15 11.92 -5.35
C ASN A 20 7.23 10.76 -5.71
N HIS A 21 6.03 10.74 -5.15
CA HIS A 21 5.04 9.72 -5.46
C HIS A 21 3.61 10.28 -5.43
N THR A 22 2.76 9.80 -6.33
CA THR A 22 1.34 10.16 -6.37
C THR A 22 0.52 8.94 -6.04
N THR A 23 -0.24 9.03 -4.96
CA THR A 23 -1.06 7.95 -4.45
C THR A 23 -2.53 8.18 -4.84
N PRO A 24 -3.08 7.41 -5.79
CA PRO A 24 -4.50 7.51 -6.13
C PRO A 24 -5.38 6.87 -5.05
N TYR A 25 -6.61 7.36 -4.96
CA TYR A 25 -7.67 6.82 -4.13
C TYR A 25 -8.98 6.82 -4.91
N ALA A 26 -9.61 5.67 -5.04
CA ALA A 26 -10.92 5.53 -5.64
C ALA A 26 -11.83 4.73 -4.72
N GLY A 27 -13.05 5.22 -4.53
CA GLY A 27 -14.04 4.57 -3.69
C GLY A 27 -15.42 4.82 -4.26
N LEU A 28 -16.26 3.80 -4.21
CA LEU A 28 -17.67 3.83 -4.58
C LEU A 28 -18.45 3.19 -3.43
N VAL A 29 -19.53 3.86 -3.01
CA VAL A 29 -20.49 3.32 -2.05
C VAL A 29 -21.85 3.34 -2.72
N PHE A 30 -22.61 2.27 -2.54
CA PHE A 30 -23.95 2.14 -3.06
C PHE A 30 -24.89 1.69 -1.94
N ASP A 31 -25.89 2.51 -1.66
CA ASP A 31 -26.93 2.20 -0.69
C ASP A 31 -27.99 1.32 -1.36
N ILE A 32 -28.10 0.06 -0.90
CA ILE A 32 -29.08 -0.89 -1.41
C ILE A 32 -30.46 -0.59 -0.83
N ASN A 33 -30.51 -0.26 0.46
CA ASN A 33 -31.71 0.13 1.20
C ASN A 33 -31.32 0.93 2.45
N ASP A 34 -32.30 1.30 3.28
CA ASP A 34 -32.11 2.10 4.50
C ASP A 34 -31.15 1.48 5.53
N ASN A 35 -30.85 0.18 5.42
CA ASN A 35 -30.04 -0.58 6.38
C ASN A 35 -28.79 -1.21 5.79
N TRP A 36 -28.64 -1.32 4.46
CA TRP A 36 -27.55 -2.05 3.82
C TRP A 36 -26.90 -1.20 2.72
N SER A 37 -25.57 -1.11 2.78
CA SER A 37 -24.75 -0.41 1.79
C SER A 37 -23.60 -1.30 1.36
N THR A 38 -23.32 -1.37 0.07
CA THR A 38 -22.09 -1.98 -0.44
C THR A 38 -21.06 -0.93 -0.75
N TYR A 39 -19.79 -1.30 -0.69
CA TYR A 39 -18.71 -0.43 -1.10
C TYR A 39 -17.62 -1.19 -1.84
N ALA A 40 -16.94 -0.45 -2.71
CA ALA A 40 -15.76 -0.88 -3.41
C ALA A 40 -14.72 0.22 -3.30
N SER A 41 -13.50 -0.11 -2.90
CA SER A 41 -12.42 0.87 -2.86
C SER A 41 -11.11 0.29 -3.37
N TYR A 42 -10.39 1.16 -4.06
CA TYR A 42 -9.00 0.99 -4.43
C TYR A 42 -8.20 2.07 -3.72
N THR A 43 -7.29 1.63 -2.86
CA THR A 43 -6.38 2.51 -2.13
C THR A 43 -4.95 2.07 -2.43
N SER A 44 -4.07 3.04 -2.60
CA SER A 44 -2.64 2.78 -2.75
C SER A 44 -1.90 3.43 -1.58
N ILE A 45 -0.71 2.93 -1.27
CA ILE A 45 0.23 3.53 -0.34
C ILE A 45 1.64 3.29 -0.87
N PHE A 46 2.58 4.15 -0.51
CA PHE A 46 3.98 3.94 -0.85
C PHE A 46 4.86 4.05 0.39
N GLN A 47 5.94 3.28 0.40
CA GLN A 47 6.94 3.26 1.45
C GLN A 47 8.32 3.39 0.80
N PRO A 48 9.03 4.53 0.97
CA PRO A 48 10.41 4.67 0.55
C PRO A 48 11.31 3.62 1.23
N GLN A 49 12.29 3.09 0.50
CA GLN A 49 13.23 2.08 0.99
C GLN A 49 14.67 2.52 0.73
N ASN A 50 15.58 2.15 1.63
CA ASN A 50 17.00 2.55 1.59
C ASN A 50 17.89 1.58 0.79
N ASP A 51 17.29 0.73 -0.05
CA ASP A 51 18.00 -0.26 -0.84
C ASP A 51 18.44 0.33 -2.19
N ARG A 52 19.59 -0.12 -2.69
CA ARG A 52 20.21 0.34 -3.95
C ARG A 52 20.34 -0.79 -4.95
N ASP A 53 20.21 -0.44 -6.22
CA ASP A 53 20.41 -1.37 -7.33
C ASP A 53 21.91 -1.54 -7.67
N SER A 54 22.21 -2.41 -8.64
CA SER A 54 23.57 -2.64 -9.13
C SER A 54 24.21 -1.41 -9.78
N SER A 55 23.44 -0.36 -10.08
CA SER A 55 23.93 0.94 -10.57
C SER A 55 24.20 1.94 -9.43
N GLY A 56 23.96 1.56 -8.17
CA GLY A 56 24.10 2.43 -7.00
C GLY A 56 22.93 3.38 -6.79
N LYS A 57 21.86 3.26 -7.59
CA LYS A 57 20.67 4.11 -7.49
C LYS A 57 19.69 3.53 -6.46
N TYR A 58 19.06 4.39 -5.67
CA TYR A 58 17.99 3.99 -4.76
C TYR A 58 16.79 3.41 -5.51
N LEU A 59 16.31 2.26 -5.05
CA LEU A 59 15.14 1.58 -5.60
C LEU A 59 13.90 2.49 -5.60
N THR A 60 12.93 2.14 -6.46
CA THR A 60 11.59 2.71 -6.41
C THR A 60 10.97 2.43 -5.04
N PRO A 61 10.16 3.34 -4.46
CA PRO A 61 9.44 3.05 -3.24
C PRO A 61 8.58 1.80 -3.39
N ILE A 62 8.43 1.04 -2.31
CA ILE A 62 7.50 -0.09 -2.24
C ILE A 62 6.09 0.49 -2.39
N THR A 63 5.26 -0.11 -3.25
CA THR A 63 3.86 0.29 -3.42
C THR A 63 2.96 -0.79 -2.85
N GLY A 64 2.02 -0.41 -1.98
CA GLY A 64 0.98 -1.29 -1.47
C GLY A 64 -0.35 -0.91 -2.11
N ASN A 65 -0.93 -1.81 -2.89
CA ASN A 65 -2.21 -1.63 -3.56
C ASN A 65 -3.27 -2.47 -2.86
N ASN A 66 -4.26 -1.84 -2.24
CA ASN A 66 -5.39 -2.51 -1.60
C ASN A 66 -6.64 -2.39 -2.46
N TYR A 67 -7.21 -3.55 -2.79
CA TYR A 67 -8.51 -3.69 -3.42
C TYR A 67 -9.48 -4.26 -2.38
N GLU A 68 -10.53 -3.51 -2.09
CA GLU A 68 -11.48 -3.88 -1.05
C GLU A 68 -12.91 -3.80 -1.58
N LEU A 69 -13.68 -4.84 -1.28
CA LEU A 69 -15.10 -4.94 -1.57
C LEU A 69 -15.80 -5.33 -0.29
N GLY A 70 -16.84 -4.60 0.10
CA GLY A 70 -17.54 -4.93 1.32
C GLY A 70 -19.01 -4.55 1.33
N LEU A 71 -19.67 -5.04 2.37
CA LEU A 71 -21.05 -4.84 2.70
C LEU A 71 -21.11 -4.32 4.13
N LYS A 72 -21.84 -3.24 4.32
CA LYS A 72 -22.08 -2.61 5.61
C LYS A 72 -23.57 -2.66 5.88
N SER A 73 -23.94 -2.89 7.13
CA SER A 73 -25.32 -2.73 7.58
C SER A 73 -25.42 -1.83 8.80
N ASP A 74 -26.42 -0.97 8.83
CA ASP A 74 -26.73 -0.09 9.95
C ASP A 74 -28.18 -0.33 10.43
N TRP A 75 -28.34 -0.54 11.74
CA TRP A 75 -29.64 -0.78 12.35
C TRP A 75 -29.86 0.12 13.57
N MET A 76 -31.12 0.51 13.76
CA MET A 76 -31.61 1.25 14.93
C MET A 76 -30.87 2.60 15.17
N ASN A 77 -30.64 3.38 14.12
CA ASN A 77 -29.84 4.62 14.15
C ASN A 77 -28.39 4.37 14.62
N SER A 78 -27.67 3.50 13.92
CA SER A 78 -26.27 3.16 14.20
C SER A 78 -26.00 2.53 15.57
N ARG A 79 -27.02 1.97 16.21
CA ARG A 79 -26.84 1.21 17.47
C ARG A 79 -26.33 -0.19 17.23
N LEU A 80 -26.52 -0.76 16.04
CA LEU A 80 -25.93 -2.02 15.63
C LEU A 80 -25.40 -1.86 14.21
N THR A 81 -24.11 -2.07 14.04
CA THR A 81 -23.42 -2.02 12.75
C THR A 81 -22.76 -3.35 12.47
N THR A 82 -22.82 -3.80 11.22
CA THR A 82 -22.09 -4.99 10.78
C THR A 82 -21.33 -4.64 9.52
N THR A 83 -20.12 -5.18 9.39
CA THR A 83 -19.27 -4.98 8.22
C THR A 83 -18.72 -6.33 7.80
N LEU A 84 -18.83 -6.63 6.51
CA LEU A 84 -18.19 -7.76 5.87
C LEU A 84 -17.34 -7.21 4.72
N ALA A 85 -16.03 -7.42 4.76
CA ALA A 85 -15.11 -6.92 3.76
C ALA A 85 -14.25 -8.07 3.23
N ILE A 86 -14.01 -8.07 1.92
CA ILE A 86 -13.03 -8.92 1.25
C ILE A 86 -11.97 -7.98 0.71
N PHE A 87 -10.72 -8.26 1.05
CA PHE A 87 -9.60 -7.43 0.64
C PHE A 87 -8.51 -8.25 -0.05
N ARG A 88 -7.79 -7.56 -0.93
CA ARG A 88 -6.58 -8.05 -1.58
C ARG A 88 -5.56 -6.94 -1.58
N ILE A 89 -4.46 -7.17 -0.90
CA ILE A 89 -3.33 -6.24 -0.82
C ILE A 89 -2.18 -6.83 -1.63
N GLU A 90 -1.67 -6.06 -2.58
CA GLU A 90 -0.52 -6.42 -3.40
C GLU A 90 0.61 -5.46 -3.10
N GLN A 91 1.76 -6.01 -2.74
CA GLN A 91 2.96 -5.23 -2.47
C GLN A 91 3.92 -5.37 -3.65
N ASP A 92 4.27 -4.24 -4.26
CA ASP A 92 5.14 -4.17 -5.43
C ASP A 92 6.43 -3.42 -5.11
N ASN A 93 7.46 -3.65 -5.90
CA ASN A 93 8.79 -3.04 -5.76
C ASN A 93 9.51 -3.39 -4.44
N VAL A 94 9.28 -4.56 -3.87
CA VAL A 94 10.01 -4.99 -2.66
C VAL A 94 11.46 -5.25 -3.01
N ALA A 95 12.39 -4.73 -2.21
CA ALA A 95 13.82 -5.00 -2.37
C ALA A 95 14.14 -6.48 -2.10
N GLN A 96 14.65 -7.17 -3.12
CA GLN A 96 15.21 -8.50 -2.99
C GLN A 96 16.71 -8.47 -3.25
N SER A 97 17.49 -8.99 -2.31
CA SER A 97 18.94 -9.08 -2.44
C SER A 97 19.32 -9.94 -3.65
N THR A 98 20.25 -9.44 -4.45
CA THR A 98 20.83 -10.18 -5.57
C THR A 98 21.96 -11.10 -5.13
N GLY A 99 22.44 -10.96 -3.89
CA GLY A 99 23.65 -11.64 -3.40
C GLY A 99 24.95 -11.16 -4.05
N THR A 100 24.89 -10.15 -4.92
CA THR A 100 26.05 -9.57 -5.59
C THR A 100 26.33 -8.16 -5.05
N PRO A 101 27.61 -7.78 -4.85
CA PRO A 101 27.95 -6.44 -4.43
C PRO A 101 27.76 -5.44 -5.58
N ILE A 102 27.43 -4.19 -5.25
CA ILE A 102 27.36 -3.08 -6.20
C ILE A 102 28.79 -2.81 -6.71
N PRO A 103 29.05 -2.87 -8.03
CA PRO A 103 30.37 -2.56 -8.59
C PRO A 103 30.82 -1.14 -8.20
N GLY A 104 32.02 -1.02 -7.64
CA GLY A 104 32.56 0.28 -7.21
C GLY A 104 32.06 0.80 -5.86
N SER A 105 31.35 -0.03 -5.08
CA SER A 105 30.97 0.27 -3.69
C SER A 105 31.88 -0.42 -2.66
N ASN A 106 31.79 -0.02 -1.39
CA ASN A 106 32.49 -0.66 -0.26
C ASN A 106 31.81 -1.99 0.17
N GLY A 107 31.43 -2.85 -0.78
CA GLY A 107 30.76 -4.12 -0.50
C GLY A 107 29.27 -3.99 -0.17
N GLU A 108 28.61 -2.90 -0.56
CA GLU A 108 27.15 -2.79 -0.47
C GLU A 108 26.50 -3.85 -1.36
N THR A 109 25.48 -4.56 -0.85
CA THR A 109 24.77 -5.56 -1.62
C THR A 109 23.78 -4.90 -2.57
N ALA A 110 23.76 -5.33 -3.83
CA ALA A 110 22.80 -4.86 -4.82
C ALA A 110 21.44 -5.54 -4.60
N TYR A 111 20.37 -4.76 -4.72
CA TYR A 111 18.98 -5.22 -4.63
C TYR A 111 18.27 -5.03 -5.97
N LYS A 112 17.25 -5.84 -6.21
CA LYS A 112 16.32 -5.67 -7.32
C LYS A 112 14.90 -5.52 -6.78
N ALA A 113 14.11 -4.69 -7.46
CA ALA A 113 12.69 -4.56 -7.18
C ALA A 113 11.98 -5.81 -7.72
N VAL A 114 11.22 -6.49 -6.88
CA VAL A 114 10.39 -7.63 -7.25
C VAL A 114 8.97 -7.46 -6.71
N ASP A 115 8.04 -8.23 -7.28
CA ASP A 115 6.72 -8.41 -6.70
C ASP A 115 6.88 -9.05 -5.33
N GLY A 116 6.31 -8.39 -4.34
CA GLY A 116 6.42 -8.74 -2.94
C GLY A 116 5.30 -9.67 -2.49
N THR A 117 4.69 -9.31 -1.37
CA THR A 117 3.66 -10.11 -0.73
C THR A 117 2.29 -9.80 -1.34
N VAL A 118 1.50 -10.87 -1.57
CA VAL A 118 0.07 -10.75 -1.91
C VAL A 118 -0.74 -11.29 -0.72
N SER A 119 -1.45 -10.41 -0.03
CA SER A 119 -2.33 -10.76 1.08
C SER A 119 -3.78 -10.75 0.59
N LYS A 120 -4.54 -11.79 0.95
CA LYS A 120 -5.97 -11.90 0.64
C LYS A 120 -6.70 -12.38 1.87
N GLY A 121 -7.86 -11.82 2.13
CA GLY A 121 -8.63 -12.17 3.31
C GLY A 121 -10.07 -11.72 3.23
N VAL A 122 -10.82 -12.15 4.23
CA VAL A 122 -12.16 -11.69 4.52
C VAL A 122 -12.21 -11.31 5.99
N GLU A 123 -12.83 -10.17 6.28
CA GLU A 123 -13.02 -9.64 7.61
C GLU A 123 -14.52 -9.45 7.84
N PHE A 124 -14.98 -9.89 9.01
CA PHE A 124 -16.34 -9.70 9.47
C PHE A 124 -16.30 -9.08 10.86
N GLU A 125 -17.04 -8.00 11.03
CA GLU A 125 -17.15 -7.26 12.28
C GLU A 125 -18.62 -6.98 12.58
N LEU A 126 -18.99 -7.10 13.85
CA LEU A 126 -20.31 -6.78 14.37
C LEU A 126 -20.13 -5.97 15.66
N ASN A 127 -20.74 -4.79 15.70
CA ASN A 127 -20.61 -3.83 16.79
C ASN A 127 -21.99 -3.32 17.21
N GLY A 128 -22.30 -3.36 18.51
CA GLY A 128 -23.59 -2.92 19.05
C GLY A 128 -23.63 -2.73 20.55
#